data_AF-A0AAU5UTT8-F1
#
_entry.id   AF-A0AAU5UTT8-F1
#
_cell.length_a   1.000
_cell.length_b   1.000
_cell.length_c   1.000
_cell.angle_alpha   90.00
_cell.angle_beta   90.00
_cell.angle_gamma   90.00
#
_symmetry.space_group_name_H-M   'P 1'
#
loop_
_entity.id
_entity.type
_entity.pdbx_description
1 polymer ?
#
loop_
_entity_poly.entity_id
_entity_poly.type
_entity_poly.pdbx_seq_one_letter_code
_entity_poly.pdbx_strand_id
1 'polypeptide(L)'
;MDRSEQLIADSLSKHAADAPSDDRLLDGIHARLRRRRSGRAVGVVVLAAAAVATAITASHNLADPQIAQDQTQGWRWESHKTVQVQVPAEWNQYVSGAAPCTGSADRTPVIGRFNDWLGGRRLPCVVAVMPLDQRQEYLWFNDVQAPGITKYDGGWTEETRLVGGVKISVLTRDDALRERILDSARAITTTDDYGCTPRDPGDQPGALSGPVTSGDVCEYYDGSLVAGSSLPVAQAVGFDPRGANPSTQPETPATRCHVPAPRIFVVTLHTATSSWRLRISYCGDHGSLGSLLLQGPHRQSQPGDIILAPAGATPSPR
;
A
#
# COMPACT_ATOMS: atom_id res chain seq x y z
N MET A 1 30.73 12.87 -34.82
CA MET A 1 29.67 13.17 -33.85
C MET A 1 28.48 12.33 -34.26
N ASP A 2 28.06 11.43 -33.37
CA ASP A 2 26.99 10.47 -33.66
C ASP A 2 25.61 11.15 -33.62
N ARG A 3 24.63 10.61 -34.36
CA ARG A 3 23.26 11.15 -34.42
C ARG A 3 22.58 11.15 -33.05
N SER A 4 22.98 10.22 -32.18
CA SER A 4 22.54 10.15 -30.78
C SER A 4 23.07 11.31 -29.95
N GLU A 5 24.35 11.69 -30.11
CA GLU A 5 24.97 12.84 -29.43
C GLU A 5 24.34 14.17 -29.88
N GLN A 6 23.99 14.29 -31.16
CA GLN A 6 23.32 15.47 -31.70
C GLN A 6 21.92 15.68 -31.10
N LEU A 7 21.14 14.61 -30.90
CA LEU A 7 19.81 14.71 -30.27
C LEU A 7 19.89 15.08 -28.78
N ILE A 8 20.91 14.61 -28.08
CA ILE A 8 21.14 14.97 -26.67
C ILE A 8 21.57 16.44 -26.57
N ALA A 9 22.47 16.89 -27.44
CA ALA A 9 22.91 18.29 -27.48
C ALA A 9 21.75 19.25 -27.85
N ASP A 10 20.92 18.88 -28.83
CA ASP A 10 19.73 19.67 -29.20
C ASP A 10 18.70 19.71 -28.08
N SER A 11 18.45 18.58 -27.40
CA SER A 11 17.56 18.54 -26.24
C SER A 11 18.05 19.42 -25.09
N LEU A 12 19.35 19.32 -24.75
CA LEU A 12 19.95 20.12 -23.68
C LEU A 12 19.97 21.61 -24.02
N SER A 13 20.29 22.00 -25.27
CA SER A 13 20.29 23.40 -25.69
C SER A 13 18.89 24.00 -25.69
N LYS A 14 17.87 23.21 -26.07
CA LYS A 14 16.47 23.63 -26.06
C LYS A 14 15.95 23.89 -24.65
N HIS A 15 16.37 23.10 -23.66
CA HIS A 15 15.95 23.25 -22.27
C HIS A 15 16.83 24.20 -21.44
N ALA A 16 18.05 24.51 -21.90
CA ALA A 16 18.92 25.48 -21.22
C ALA A 16 18.35 26.91 -21.23
N ALA A 17 17.55 27.27 -22.23
CA ALA A 17 16.89 28.59 -22.32
C ALA A 17 15.65 28.72 -21.42
N ASP A 18 15.06 27.61 -20.99
CA ASP A 18 13.88 27.58 -20.11
C ASP A 18 14.25 27.45 -18.63
N ALA A 19 15.53 27.37 -18.29
CA ALA A 19 15.99 27.38 -16.91
C ALA A 19 15.64 28.74 -16.27
N PRO A 20 14.89 28.75 -15.15
CA PRO A 20 14.62 29.98 -14.42
C PRO A 20 15.93 30.66 -14.05
N SER A 21 16.06 31.96 -14.33
CA SER A 21 17.25 32.72 -13.91
C SER A 21 17.40 32.65 -12.38
N ASP A 22 18.64 32.48 -11.90
CA ASP A 22 18.97 32.30 -10.47
C ASP A 22 18.37 33.40 -9.57
N ASP A 23 18.19 34.61 -10.12
CA ASP A 23 17.56 35.74 -9.44
C ASP A 23 16.10 35.47 -9.03
N ARG A 24 15.34 34.72 -9.85
CA ARG A 24 13.93 34.40 -9.56
C ARG A 24 13.77 33.32 -8.49
N LEU A 25 14.77 32.46 -8.31
CA LEU A 25 14.80 31.46 -7.24
C LEU A 25 14.96 32.14 -5.87
N LEU A 26 15.84 33.13 -5.77
CA LEU A 26 16.06 33.89 -4.54
C LEU A 26 14.83 34.72 -4.16
N ASP A 27 14.18 35.37 -5.13
CA ASP A 27 12.94 36.12 -4.90
C ASP A 27 11.78 35.21 -4.43
N GLY A 28 11.66 34.02 -5.01
CA GLY A 28 10.66 33.03 -4.59
C GLY A 28 10.87 32.54 -3.15
N ILE A 29 12.12 32.30 -2.76
CA ILE A 29 12.48 31.90 -1.39
C ILE A 29 12.23 33.04 -0.40
N HIS A 30 12.60 34.27 -0.75
CA HIS A 30 12.38 35.45 0.09
C HIS A 30 10.90 35.75 0.28
N ALA A 31 10.07 35.64 -0.77
CA ALA A 31 8.62 35.80 -0.66
C ALA A 31 7.99 34.76 0.28
N ARG A 32 8.44 33.50 0.20
CA ARG A 32 7.95 32.40 1.06
C ARG A 32 8.35 32.56 2.52
N LEU A 33 9.56 33.03 2.79
CA LEU A 33 10.04 33.33 4.15
C LEU A 33 9.35 34.55 4.75
N ARG A 34 9.11 35.60 3.96
CA ARG A 34 8.42 36.82 4.42
C ARG A 34 6.97 36.52 4.81
N ARG A 35 6.28 35.64 4.07
CA ARG A 35 4.90 35.18 4.38
C ARG A 35 4.80 34.38 5.69
N ARG A 36 5.85 33.65 6.07
CA ARG A 36 5.89 32.92 7.36
C ARG A 36 6.14 33.84 8.56
N ARG A 37 6.83 34.98 8.38
CA ARG A 37 7.12 35.92 9.47
C ARG A 37 5.94 36.86 9.78
N SER A 38 5.09 37.19 8.81
CA SER A 38 3.92 38.04 9.05
C SER A 38 2.75 37.34 9.76
N GLY A 39 2.78 36.01 9.92
CA GLY A 39 1.72 35.25 10.59
C GLY A 39 1.87 35.05 12.10
N ARG A 40 2.93 35.58 12.73
CA ARG A 40 3.24 35.34 14.18
C ARG A 40 3.18 36.60 15.06
N ALA A 41 2.40 37.62 14.68
CA ALA A 41 2.29 38.87 15.44
C ALA A 41 0.90 39.16 16.04
N VAL A 42 -0.05 38.20 16.04
CA VAL A 42 -1.43 38.42 16.54
C VAL A 42 -1.76 37.64 17.83
N GLY A 43 -0.83 36.88 18.42
CA GLY A 43 -1.10 36.03 19.59
C GLY A 43 -0.38 36.45 20.88
N VAL A 44 -0.68 37.62 21.46
CA VAL A 44 -0.10 38.03 22.78
C VAL A 44 -1.15 38.53 23.79
N VAL A 45 -2.47 38.50 23.53
CA VAL A 45 -3.46 39.14 24.45
C VAL A 45 -4.50 38.20 25.09
N VAL A 46 -4.27 36.88 25.16
CA VAL A 46 -5.16 35.98 25.95
C VAL A 46 -4.34 35.05 26.86
N LEU A 47 -3.63 35.66 27.80
CA LEU A 47 -2.89 34.98 28.88
C LEU A 47 -3.29 35.62 30.23
N ALA A 48 -4.60 35.65 30.54
CA ALA A 48 -5.08 36.15 31.83
C ALA A 48 -6.54 35.72 32.13
N ALA A 49 -6.95 34.47 31.86
CA ALA A 49 -8.26 33.96 32.30
C ALA A 49 -8.39 32.42 32.29
N ALA A 50 -7.40 31.69 32.82
CA ALA A 50 -7.57 30.25 33.08
C ALA A 50 -6.67 29.78 34.23
N ALA A 51 -6.84 30.42 35.37
CA ALA A 51 -6.48 29.83 36.66
C ALA A 51 -7.79 29.41 37.34
N VAL A 52 -7.78 28.21 37.95
CA VAL A 52 -8.88 27.52 38.65
C VAL A 52 -9.70 26.55 37.79
N ALA A 53 -9.13 25.37 37.56
CA ALA A 53 -9.84 24.09 37.63
C ALA A 53 -8.83 22.98 37.97
N THR A 54 -8.54 22.87 39.26
CA THR A 54 -7.75 21.80 39.87
C THR A 54 -8.52 20.47 39.85
N ALA A 55 -7.78 19.41 39.50
CA ALA A 55 -7.89 18.06 40.06
C ALA A 55 -9.19 17.28 39.89
N ILE A 56 -9.29 16.58 38.76
CA ILE A 56 -9.80 15.19 38.73
C ILE A 56 -8.76 14.36 37.97
N THR A 57 -7.78 13.80 38.69
CA THR A 57 -6.99 12.65 38.22
C THR A 57 -7.88 11.42 38.31
N ALA A 58 -8.84 11.31 37.40
CA ALA A 58 -9.47 10.03 37.10
C ALA A 58 -8.58 9.35 36.06
N SER A 59 -8.08 8.18 36.42
CA SER A 59 -7.45 7.20 35.55
C SER A 59 -8.47 6.76 34.50
N HIS A 60 -8.78 7.64 33.55
CA HIS A 60 -9.41 7.23 32.32
C HIS A 60 -8.33 6.45 31.59
N ASN A 61 -8.48 5.12 31.60
CA ASN A 61 -8.11 4.34 30.44
C ASN A 61 -8.68 5.10 29.25
N LEU A 62 -7.83 5.88 28.57
CA LEU A 62 -8.10 6.36 27.24
C LEU A 62 -8.19 5.08 26.43
N ALA A 63 -9.38 4.47 26.45
CA ALA A 63 -9.85 3.70 25.34
C ALA A 63 -9.61 4.64 24.16
N ASP A 64 -8.61 4.32 23.34
CA ASP A 64 -8.51 4.89 22.01
C ASP A 64 -9.94 4.93 21.48
N PRO A 65 -10.42 6.06 20.96
CA PRO A 65 -11.76 6.12 20.40
C PRO A 65 -11.85 4.94 19.46
N GLN A 66 -12.70 3.96 19.82
CA GLN A 66 -13.06 2.89 18.93
C GLN A 66 -13.69 3.63 17.76
N ILE A 67 -12.88 3.90 16.74
CA ILE A 67 -13.38 4.22 15.42
C ILE A 67 -14.00 2.90 15.02
N ALA A 68 -15.23 2.67 15.48
CA ALA A 68 -16.16 1.73 14.90
C ALA A 68 -16.39 2.27 13.48
N GLN A 69 -15.44 1.97 12.61
CA GLN A 69 -15.55 2.26 11.21
C GLN A 69 -16.45 1.16 10.70
N ASP A 70 -17.73 1.50 10.62
CA ASP A 70 -18.73 0.65 9.99
C ASP A 70 -18.15 0.18 8.66
N GLN A 71 -17.94 -1.14 8.55
CA GLN A 71 -17.69 -1.77 7.26
C GLN A 71 -18.83 -1.33 6.36
N THR A 72 -18.53 -0.45 5.42
CA THR A 72 -19.58 0.05 4.54
C THR A 72 -19.99 -1.09 3.64
N GLN A 73 -21.28 -1.38 3.55
CA GLN A 73 -21.77 -2.48 2.75
C GLN A 73 -21.23 -2.37 1.31
N GLY A 74 -20.66 -3.47 0.80
CA GLY A 74 -20.03 -3.51 -0.52
C GLY A 74 -18.59 -2.98 -0.57
N TRP A 75 -17.98 -2.67 0.57
CA TRP A 75 -16.59 -2.21 0.66
C TRP A 75 -15.78 -3.09 1.59
N ARG A 76 -14.46 -3.11 1.40
CA ARG A 76 -13.52 -3.82 2.25
C ARG A 76 -12.21 -3.06 2.37
N TRP A 77 -11.46 -3.35 3.42
CA TRP A 77 -10.15 -2.76 3.62
C TRP A 77 -9.07 -3.44 2.80
N GLU A 78 -8.08 -2.65 2.44
CA GLU A 78 -6.83 -3.08 1.82
C GLU A 78 -5.68 -2.42 2.55
N SER A 79 -4.66 -3.22 2.88
CA SER A 79 -3.50 -2.74 3.63
C SER A 79 -2.22 -2.95 2.83
N HIS A 80 -1.28 -2.02 3.01
CA HIS A 80 0.08 -2.13 2.49
C HIS A 80 1.03 -1.26 3.31
N LYS A 81 2.13 -1.87 3.78
CA LYS A 81 3.14 -1.22 4.63
C LYS A 81 2.50 -0.51 5.83
N THR A 82 2.39 0.81 5.76
CA THR A 82 1.95 1.70 6.85
C THR A 82 0.61 2.37 6.55
N VAL A 83 -0.13 1.90 5.54
CA VAL A 83 -1.40 2.50 5.12
C VAL A 83 -2.47 1.44 4.89
N GLN A 84 -3.72 1.81 5.15
CA GLN A 84 -4.91 1.06 4.78
C GLN A 84 -5.93 1.97 4.10
N VAL A 85 -6.74 1.42 3.22
CA VAL A 85 -7.74 2.14 2.40
C VAL A 85 -8.93 1.23 2.11
N GLN A 86 -10.14 1.79 2.00
CA GLN A 86 -11.31 1.03 1.58
C GLN A 86 -11.41 1.00 0.05
N VAL A 87 -11.78 -0.16 -0.48
CA VAL A 87 -12.09 -0.39 -1.90
C VAL A 87 -13.42 -1.09 -2.05
N PRO A 88 -14.08 -0.99 -3.22
CA PRO A 88 -15.23 -1.82 -3.52
C PRO A 88 -14.90 -3.32 -3.39
N ALA A 89 -15.80 -4.11 -2.82
CA ALA A 89 -15.55 -5.51 -2.51
C ALA A 89 -15.30 -6.36 -3.75
N GLU A 90 -15.84 -5.95 -4.91
CA GLU A 90 -15.66 -6.60 -6.20
C GLU A 90 -14.29 -6.39 -6.84
N TRP A 91 -13.48 -5.43 -6.35
CA TRP A 91 -12.10 -5.24 -6.81
C TRP A 91 -11.22 -6.36 -6.26
N ASN A 92 -11.12 -7.48 -6.97
CA ASN A 92 -10.50 -8.70 -6.48
C ASN A 92 -9.31 -9.18 -7.33
N GLN A 93 -8.90 -8.38 -8.32
CA GLN A 93 -7.74 -8.66 -9.15
C GLN A 93 -6.51 -7.94 -8.59
N TYR A 94 -5.42 -8.69 -8.40
CA TYR A 94 -4.22 -8.19 -7.74
C TYR A 94 -2.99 -8.34 -8.62
N VAL A 95 -2.20 -7.27 -8.74
CA VAL A 95 -1.02 -7.22 -9.60
C VAL A 95 0.18 -6.71 -8.79
N SER A 96 1.35 -7.31 -8.98
CA SER A 96 2.61 -6.76 -8.48
C SER A 96 3.28 -5.90 -9.56
N GLY A 97 3.97 -4.82 -9.18
CA GLY A 97 4.81 -4.05 -10.11
C GLY A 97 4.45 -2.57 -10.20
N ALA A 98 5.00 -1.88 -11.20
CA ALA A 98 4.78 -0.45 -11.42
C ALA A 98 3.44 -0.20 -12.12
N ALA A 99 2.70 0.80 -11.65
CA ALA A 99 1.55 1.32 -12.39
C ALA A 99 2.01 1.91 -13.73
N PRO A 100 1.17 1.91 -14.78
CA PRO A 100 -0.14 1.26 -14.89
C PRO A 100 -0.05 -0.14 -15.55
N CYS A 101 1.02 -0.91 -15.33
CA CYS A 101 1.22 -2.20 -16.01
C CYS A 101 0.34 -3.30 -15.40
N THR A 102 -0.95 -3.27 -15.72
CA THR A 102 -1.99 -4.16 -15.20
C THR A 102 -2.11 -5.46 -15.99
N GLY A 103 -1.79 -5.41 -17.29
CA GLY A 103 -1.76 -6.54 -18.20
C GLY A 103 -3.04 -7.39 -18.28
N SER A 104 -4.17 -6.88 -17.78
CA SER A 104 -5.46 -7.57 -17.84
C SER A 104 -6.24 -7.20 -19.10
N ALA A 105 -6.69 -8.19 -19.86
CA ALA A 105 -7.49 -7.98 -21.06
C ALA A 105 -8.96 -7.65 -20.76
N ASP A 106 -9.45 -8.00 -19.56
CA ASP A 106 -10.86 -7.96 -19.20
C ASP A 106 -11.35 -6.61 -18.64
N ARG A 107 -10.45 -5.61 -18.52
CA ARG A 107 -10.70 -4.28 -17.91
C ARG A 107 -11.28 -4.34 -16.49
N THR A 108 -11.12 -5.46 -15.79
CA THR A 108 -11.54 -5.59 -14.39
C THR A 108 -10.72 -4.63 -13.52
N PRO A 109 -11.31 -3.95 -12.53
CA PRO A 109 -10.54 -3.09 -11.64
C PRO A 109 -9.46 -3.85 -10.88
N VAL A 110 -8.29 -3.24 -10.72
CA VAL A 110 -7.13 -3.91 -10.11
C VAL A 110 -6.58 -3.19 -8.91
N ILE A 111 -6.01 -3.98 -8.01
CA ILE A 111 -5.26 -3.51 -6.86
C ILE A 111 -3.79 -3.87 -7.07
N GLY A 112 -3.02 -2.86 -7.44
CA GLY A 112 -1.60 -2.96 -7.69
C GLY A 112 -0.76 -2.69 -6.44
N ARG A 113 0.37 -3.39 -6.31
CA ARG A 113 1.37 -3.09 -5.28
C ARG A 113 2.76 -3.04 -5.89
N PHE A 114 3.44 -1.90 -5.75
CA PHE A 114 4.84 -1.80 -6.09
C PHE A 114 5.68 -2.38 -4.96
N ASN A 115 6.04 -3.66 -5.09
CA ASN A 115 6.78 -4.39 -4.07
C ASN A 115 8.29 -4.29 -4.29
N ASP A 116 9.03 -3.98 -3.23
CA ASP A 116 10.49 -3.85 -3.28
C ASP A 116 11.22 -5.21 -3.44
N TRP A 117 10.52 -6.33 -3.23
CA TRP A 117 11.09 -7.69 -3.32
C TRP A 117 11.44 -8.16 -4.72
N LEU A 118 10.99 -7.46 -5.78
CA LEU A 118 11.38 -7.76 -7.15
C LEU A 118 12.87 -7.44 -7.42
N GLY A 119 13.58 -6.94 -6.40
CA GLY A 119 14.99 -6.57 -6.48
C GLY A 119 15.22 -5.38 -7.40
N GLY A 120 16.47 -5.16 -7.81
CA GLY A 120 16.83 -4.12 -8.78
C GLY A 120 16.14 -4.27 -10.14
N ARG A 121 15.40 -5.36 -10.39
CA ARG A 121 14.48 -5.51 -11.53
C ARG A 121 13.15 -4.81 -11.25
N ARG A 122 13.23 -3.56 -10.83
CA ARG A 122 12.14 -2.59 -11.01
C ARG A 122 11.96 -2.49 -12.50
N LEU A 123 11.12 -3.33 -13.10
CA LEU A 123 10.73 -3.15 -14.48
C LEU A 123 9.80 -1.94 -14.42
N PRO A 124 10.26 -0.72 -14.77
CA PRO A 124 9.34 0.39 -14.87
C PRO A 124 8.28 -0.03 -15.87
N CYS A 125 7.04 0.38 -15.63
CA CYS A 125 6.06 0.25 -16.67
C CYS A 125 6.58 1.04 -17.87
N VAL A 126 6.76 0.38 -19.01
CA VAL A 126 7.35 1.02 -20.20
C VAL A 126 6.45 2.15 -20.71
N VAL A 127 5.17 2.11 -20.35
CA VAL A 127 4.20 3.16 -20.58
C VAL A 127 4.04 4.03 -19.35
N ALA A 128 4.09 5.35 -19.55
CA ALA A 128 3.62 6.29 -18.52
C ALA A 128 2.09 6.24 -18.40
N VAL A 129 1.38 5.99 -19.52
CA VAL A 129 -0.08 6.00 -19.59
C VAL A 129 -0.55 4.91 -20.56
N MET A 130 -1.50 4.09 -20.16
CA MET A 130 -2.13 3.10 -21.04
C MET A 130 -2.98 3.80 -22.12
N PRO A 131 -3.06 3.25 -23.36
CA PRO A 131 -4.03 3.69 -24.37
C PRO A 131 -5.45 3.72 -23.83
N LEU A 132 -6.28 4.66 -24.30
CA LEU A 132 -7.62 4.91 -23.75
C LEU A 132 -8.52 3.66 -23.74
N ASP A 133 -8.43 2.83 -24.78
CA ASP A 133 -9.17 1.57 -24.94
C ASP A 133 -8.59 0.41 -24.11
N GLN A 134 -7.46 0.61 -23.45
CA GLN A 134 -6.82 -0.37 -22.57
C GLN A 134 -6.77 0.08 -21.11
N ARG A 135 -7.27 1.28 -20.80
CA ARG A 135 -7.36 1.75 -19.41
C ARG A 135 -8.41 0.97 -18.65
N GLN A 136 -8.06 0.67 -17.41
CA GLN A 136 -8.91 0.06 -16.42
C GLN A 136 -8.77 0.83 -15.11
N GLU A 137 -9.78 0.73 -14.26
CA GLU A 137 -9.72 1.34 -12.94
C GLU A 137 -8.67 0.64 -12.09
N TYR A 138 -7.97 1.40 -11.25
CA TYR A 138 -7.05 0.81 -10.30
C TYR A 138 -6.89 1.60 -9.02
N LEU A 139 -6.43 0.88 -8.00
CA LEU A 139 -5.78 1.39 -6.80
C LEU A 139 -4.35 0.85 -6.81
N TRP A 140 -3.36 1.73 -6.64
CA TRP A 140 -1.96 1.33 -6.58
C TRP A 140 -1.29 1.77 -5.30
N PHE A 141 -0.76 0.80 -4.56
CA PHE A 141 0.07 1.08 -3.39
C PHE A 141 1.54 1.23 -3.78
N ASN A 142 2.19 2.18 -3.09
CA ASN A 142 3.59 2.52 -3.25
C ASN A 142 3.94 2.95 -4.68
N ASP A 143 3.02 3.67 -5.33
CA ASP A 143 3.20 4.10 -6.72
C ASP A 143 4.44 5.00 -6.91
N VAL A 144 5.03 4.93 -8.09
CA VAL A 144 6.19 5.71 -8.52
C VAL A 144 5.81 7.14 -8.90
N GLN A 145 4.54 7.39 -9.25
CA GLN A 145 4.04 8.73 -9.60
C GLN A 145 4.21 9.74 -8.47
N ALA A 146 4.27 11.03 -8.81
CA ALA A 146 4.33 12.11 -7.83
C ALA A 146 2.92 12.38 -7.26
N PRO A 147 2.78 12.78 -5.98
CA PRO A 147 1.49 13.20 -5.45
C PRO A 147 0.88 14.36 -6.25
N GLY A 148 -0.42 14.29 -6.50
CA GLY A 148 -1.14 15.26 -7.34
C GLY A 148 -2.31 14.63 -8.07
N ILE A 149 -3.00 15.45 -8.87
CA ILE A 149 -4.11 15.02 -9.72
C ILE A 149 -3.67 15.19 -11.18
N THR A 150 -3.75 14.12 -11.94
CA THR A 150 -3.49 14.10 -13.38
C THR A 150 -4.79 13.74 -14.11
N LYS A 151 -5.21 14.61 -15.03
CA LYS A 151 -6.36 14.34 -15.90
C LYS A 151 -5.88 13.80 -17.23
N TYR A 152 -6.52 12.73 -17.68
CA TYR A 152 -6.26 12.11 -18.97
C TYR A 152 -7.48 12.26 -19.90
N ASP A 153 -7.28 11.90 -21.17
CA ASP A 153 -8.34 11.84 -22.17
C ASP A 153 -9.45 10.85 -21.80
N GLY A 154 -10.64 11.07 -22.37
CA GLY A 154 -11.80 10.23 -22.13
C GLY A 154 -12.33 10.26 -20.69
N GLY A 155 -12.08 11.34 -19.94
CA GLY A 155 -12.63 11.55 -18.59
C GLY A 155 -11.95 10.74 -17.49
N TRP A 156 -10.78 10.17 -17.75
CA TRP A 156 -10.00 9.46 -16.74
C TRP A 156 -9.24 10.44 -15.86
N THR A 157 -9.26 10.21 -14.55
CA THR A 157 -8.50 10.99 -13.58
C THR A 157 -7.68 10.03 -12.73
N GLU A 158 -6.40 10.33 -12.59
CA GLU A 158 -5.52 9.70 -11.59
C GLU A 158 -5.21 10.71 -10.50
N GLU A 159 -5.37 10.29 -9.26
CA GLU A 159 -4.88 11.07 -8.12
C GLU A 159 -3.98 10.22 -7.25
N THR A 160 -2.82 10.78 -6.93
CA THR A 160 -1.84 10.20 -6.03
C THR A 160 -1.77 11.01 -4.73
N ARG A 161 -1.93 10.35 -3.59
CA ARG A 161 -1.73 10.93 -2.25
C ARG A 161 -0.61 10.22 -1.49
N LEU A 162 0.08 10.95 -0.63
CA LEU A 162 1.04 10.37 0.31
C LEU A 162 0.36 10.20 1.68
N VAL A 163 0.13 8.95 2.10
CA VAL A 163 -0.54 8.63 3.37
C VAL A 163 0.30 7.60 4.12
N GLY A 164 0.62 7.88 5.39
CA GLY A 164 1.49 7.00 6.18
C GLY A 164 2.91 6.80 5.60
N GLY A 165 3.35 7.66 4.68
CA GLY A 165 4.62 7.48 3.95
C GLY A 165 4.54 6.57 2.72
N VAL A 166 3.34 6.08 2.37
CA VAL A 166 3.08 5.29 1.17
C VAL A 166 2.32 6.14 0.16
N LYS A 167 2.74 6.11 -1.10
CA LYS A 167 1.99 6.73 -2.19
C LYS A 167 0.83 5.83 -2.60
N ILE A 168 -0.38 6.35 -2.59
CA ILE A 168 -1.58 5.68 -3.06
C ILE A 168 -2.08 6.42 -4.29
N SER A 169 -2.19 5.73 -5.42
CA SER A 169 -2.76 6.26 -6.65
C SER A 169 -4.09 5.58 -6.97
N VAL A 170 -5.08 6.36 -7.38
CA VAL A 170 -6.36 5.85 -7.87
C VAL A 170 -6.63 6.40 -9.26
N LEU A 171 -6.79 5.53 -10.25
CA LEU A 171 -7.22 5.88 -11.60
C LEU A 171 -8.66 5.40 -11.81
N THR A 172 -9.58 6.31 -12.13
CA THR A 172 -10.98 5.98 -12.45
C THR A 172 -11.60 7.09 -13.33
N ARG A 173 -12.76 6.80 -13.92
CA ARG A 173 -13.64 7.79 -14.57
C ARG A 173 -14.67 8.40 -13.63
N ASP A 174 -14.84 7.83 -12.44
CA ASP A 174 -15.80 8.25 -11.44
C ASP A 174 -15.08 9.05 -10.34
N ASP A 175 -15.25 10.37 -10.38
CA ASP A 175 -14.66 11.27 -9.38
C ASP A 175 -15.15 11.00 -7.95
N ALA A 176 -16.40 10.54 -7.78
CA ALA A 176 -16.92 10.20 -6.46
C ALA A 176 -16.31 8.91 -5.92
N LEU A 177 -16.08 7.92 -6.79
CA LEU A 177 -15.35 6.70 -6.44
C LEU A 177 -13.90 7.02 -6.04
N ARG A 178 -13.19 7.85 -6.82
CA ARG A 178 -11.82 8.32 -6.52
C ARG A 178 -11.74 8.97 -5.14
N GLU A 179 -12.60 9.96 -4.90
CA GLU A 179 -12.63 10.70 -3.63
C GLU A 179 -12.92 9.78 -2.46
N ARG A 180 -13.91 8.90 -2.60
CA ARG A 180 -14.26 7.96 -1.54
C ARG A 180 -13.13 7.00 -1.18
N ILE A 181 -12.45 6.42 -2.18
CA ILE A 181 -11.29 5.56 -1.93
C ILE A 181 -10.20 6.38 -1.21
N LEU A 182 -9.81 7.54 -1.76
CA LEU A 182 -8.69 8.32 -1.21
C LEU A 182 -8.99 9.00 0.13
N ASP A 183 -10.25 9.31 0.44
CA ASP A 183 -10.67 9.89 1.72
C ASP A 183 -10.76 8.82 2.82
N SER A 184 -10.94 7.55 2.45
CA SER A 184 -10.86 6.43 3.40
C SER A 184 -9.42 6.06 3.78
N ALA A 185 -8.43 6.52 3.01
CA ALA A 185 -7.03 6.17 3.19
C ALA A 185 -6.48 6.77 4.49
N ARG A 186 -5.87 5.92 5.32
CA ARG A 186 -5.32 6.30 6.63
C ARG A 186 -4.06 5.53 6.99
N ALA A 187 -3.19 6.18 7.77
CA ALA A 187 -2.01 5.52 8.30
C ALA A 187 -2.40 4.41 9.30
N ILE A 188 -1.65 3.32 9.29
CA ILE A 188 -1.73 2.27 10.29
C ILE A 188 -0.78 2.66 11.43
N THR A 189 -1.33 3.09 12.57
CA THR A 189 -0.55 3.50 13.75
C THR A 189 -0.23 2.35 14.69
N THR A 190 -1.17 1.40 14.84
CA THR A 190 -1.03 0.19 15.67
C THR A 190 -1.27 -1.05 14.83
N THR A 191 -2.52 -1.28 14.44
CA THR A 191 -2.95 -2.37 13.55
C THR A 191 -3.91 -1.85 12.49
N ASP A 192 -3.99 -2.56 11.37
CA ASP A 192 -5.04 -2.35 10.38
C ASP A 192 -6.39 -2.96 10.82
N ASP A 193 -7.37 -2.93 9.93
CA ASP A 193 -8.70 -3.53 10.17
C ASP A 193 -8.66 -5.04 10.45
N TYR A 194 -7.60 -5.73 9.99
CA TYR A 194 -7.38 -7.17 10.13
C TYR A 194 -6.45 -7.53 11.30
N GLY A 195 -6.13 -6.55 12.16
CA GLY A 195 -5.22 -6.76 13.29
C GLY A 195 -3.74 -6.88 12.91
N CYS A 196 -3.37 -6.53 11.67
CA CYS A 196 -2.01 -6.58 11.17
C CYS A 196 -1.23 -5.31 11.53
N THR A 197 -0.04 -5.47 12.13
CA THR A 197 0.85 -4.36 12.43
C THR A 197 1.61 -3.94 11.16
N PRO A 198 2.11 -2.68 11.05
CA PRO A 198 2.92 -2.27 9.89
C PRO A 198 4.23 -3.04 9.71
N ARG A 199 4.71 -3.64 10.80
CA ARG A 199 5.94 -4.43 10.88
C ARG A 199 5.63 -5.83 11.38
N ASP A 200 6.40 -6.82 10.92
CA ASP A 200 6.30 -8.20 11.43
C ASP A 200 6.46 -8.18 12.96
N PRO A 201 5.45 -8.64 13.74
CA PRO A 201 5.50 -8.61 15.19
C PRO A 201 6.48 -9.63 15.78
N GLY A 202 7.08 -10.51 14.96
CA GLY A 202 7.93 -11.61 15.38
C GLY A 202 7.13 -12.77 15.96
N ASP A 203 7.82 -13.68 16.65
CA ASP A 203 7.18 -14.86 17.22
C ASP A 203 6.39 -14.49 18.48
N GLN A 204 5.11 -14.84 18.49
CA GLN A 204 4.23 -14.69 19.67
C GLN A 204 3.44 -15.99 19.89
N PRO A 205 4.05 -17.00 20.50
CA PRO A 205 3.36 -18.26 20.75
C PRO A 205 2.27 -18.07 21.81
N GLY A 206 1.02 -18.19 21.38
CA GLY A 206 -0.11 -18.48 22.26
C GLY A 206 -0.45 -19.97 22.25
N ALA A 207 -1.40 -20.37 23.09
CA ALA A 207 -2.09 -21.66 22.97
C ALA A 207 -3.51 -21.43 22.44
N LEU A 208 -3.91 -22.18 21.42
CA LEU A 208 -5.30 -22.15 20.94
C LEU A 208 -6.19 -22.85 21.97
N SER A 209 -7.18 -22.13 22.50
CA SER A 209 -8.14 -22.67 23.47
C SER A 209 -9.58 -22.52 22.97
N GLY A 210 -10.23 -23.65 22.70
CA GLY A 210 -11.60 -23.70 22.19
C GLY A 210 -11.73 -23.72 20.66
N PRO A 211 -12.97 -23.75 20.15
CA PRO A 211 -13.23 -23.81 18.71
C PRO A 211 -12.93 -22.48 18.02
N VAL A 212 -12.36 -22.57 16.81
CA VAL A 212 -12.12 -21.42 15.93
C VAL A 212 -13.45 -20.91 15.36
N THR A 213 -13.60 -19.60 15.33
CA THR A 213 -14.82 -18.89 14.89
C THR A 213 -14.55 -17.95 13.71
N SER A 214 -13.34 -17.42 13.60
CA SER A 214 -12.85 -16.63 12.47
C SER A 214 -11.32 -16.64 12.46
N GLY A 215 -10.72 -16.02 11.44
CA GLY A 215 -9.30 -15.74 11.45
C GLY A 215 -8.95 -14.57 10.55
N ASP A 216 -7.72 -14.10 10.67
CA ASP A 216 -7.11 -13.05 9.86
C ASP A 216 -5.71 -13.49 9.41
N VAL A 217 -5.27 -13.00 8.26
CA VAL A 217 -3.95 -13.27 7.69
C VAL A 217 -3.24 -11.97 7.40
N CYS A 218 -2.02 -11.86 7.92
CA CYS A 218 -1.10 -10.77 7.64
C CYS A 218 0.10 -11.32 6.88
N GLU A 219 0.34 -10.80 5.68
CA GLU A 219 1.52 -11.14 4.89
C GLU A 219 2.58 -10.05 5.07
N TYR A 220 3.81 -10.47 5.36
CA TYR A 220 4.97 -9.62 5.51
C TYR A 220 6.09 -10.04 4.55
N TYR A 221 6.83 -9.04 4.10
CA TYR A 221 8.08 -9.23 3.37
C TYR A 221 9.10 -8.23 3.87
N ASP A 222 10.32 -8.69 4.14
CA ASP A 222 11.40 -7.86 4.70
C ASP A 222 10.92 -7.04 5.91
N GLY A 223 10.18 -7.71 6.79
CA GLY A 223 9.61 -7.15 8.02
C GLY A 223 8.53 -6.08 7.82
N SER A 224 8.03 -5.85 6.61
CA SER A 224 6.99 -4.85 6.30
C SER A 224 5.69 -5.50 5.85
N LEU A 225 4.55 -4.95 6.28
CA LEU A 225 3.24 -5.44 5.87
C LEU A 225 3.07 -5.34 4.34
N VAL A 226 2.55 -6.38 3.73
CA VAL A 226 2.29 -6.49 2.30
C VAL A 226 0.79 -6.39 2.04
N ALA A 227 0.02 -7.17 2.80
CA ALA A 227 -1.42 -7.29 2.74
C ALA A 227 -1.96 -7.85 4.07
N GLY A 228 -3.18 -7.43 4.43
CA GLY A 228 -3.99 -8.04 5.48
C GLY A 228 -5.32 -8.51 4.88
N SER A 229 -5.89 -9.60 5.40
CA SER A 229 -7.23 -10.04 5.01
C SER A 229 -7.90 -10.91 6.09
N SER A 230 -9.22 -10.93 6.09
CA SER A 230 -10.01 -11.87 6.90
C SER A 230 -10.09 -13.23 6.23
N LEU A 231 -9.96 -14.31 7.02
CA LEU A 231 -10.26 -15.67 6.61
C LEU A 231 -11.76 -15.97 6.77
N PRO A 232 -12.43 -16.46 5.71
CA PRO A 232 -13.77 -17.03 5.83
C PRO A 232 -13.83 -18.11 6.92
N VAL A 233 -14.92 -18.15 7.69
CA VAL A 233 -15.10 -19.10 8.81
C VAL A 233 -14.80 -20.54 8.41
N ALA A 234 -15.29 -20.98 7.24
CA ALA A 234 -15.05 -22.33 6.75
C ALA A 234 -13.55 -22.63 6.52
N GLN A 235 -12.78 -21.64 6.07
CA GLN A 235 -11.34 -21.76 5.89
C GLN A 235 -10.60 -21.71 7.23
N ALA A 236 -11.00 -20.82 8.14
CA ALA A 236 -10.40 -20.72 9.47
C ALA A 236 -10.61 -22.00 10.31
N VAL A 237 -11.80 -22.61 10.24
CA VAL A 237 -12.11 -23.88 10.94
C VAL A 237 -11.36 -25.06 10.32
N GLY A 238 -11.17 -25.05 8.99
CA GLY A 238 -10.42 -26.08 8.27
C GLY A 238 -8.90 -25.95 8.40
N PHE A 239 -8.40 -24.86 8.99
CA PHE A 239 -6.98 -24.62 9.18
C PHE A 239 -6.44 -25.51 10.30
N ASP A 240 -5.64 -26.53 9.96
CA ASP A 240 -4.95 -27.36 10.96
C ASP A 240 -3.54 -26.80 11.26
N PRO A 241 -3.36 -26.10 12.39
CA PRO A 241 -2.06 -25.55 12.76
C PRO A 241 -1.00 -26.62 13.02
N ARG A 242 -1.39 -27.88 13.31
CA ARG A 242 -0.44 -28.97 13.57
C ARG A 242 0.22 -29.48 12.29
N GLY A 243 -0.47 -29.37 11.16
CA GLY A 243 0.10 -29.63 9.84
C GLY A 243 1.06 -28.51 9.40
N ALA A 244 0.81 -27.28 9.86
CA ALA A 244 1.70 -26.14 9.71
C ALA A 244 2.77 -26.15 10.81
N ASN A 245 3.37 -27.30 11.10
CA ASN A 245 4.36 -27.47 12.17
C ASN A 245 5.46 -26.42 11.97
N PRO A 246 5.48 -25.33 12.77
CA PRO A 246 6.59 -24.40 12.70
C PRO A 246 7.74 -25.22 13.24
N SER A 247 8.71 -25.58 12.40
CA SER A 247 9.90 -26.24 12.91
C SER A 247 10.38 -25.37 14.06
N THR A 248 10.36 -25.90 15.28
CA THR A 248 10.88 -25.19 16.47
C THR A 248 12.38 -24.96 16.37
N GLN A 249 13.01 -25.53 15.34
CA GLN A 249 14.31 -25.11 14.88
C GLN A 249 14.12 -24.00 13.85
N PRO A 250 14.85 -22.87 13.94
CA PRO A 250 15.03 -22.00 12.79
C PRO A 250 15.55 -22.92 11.69
N GLU A 251 14.68 -23.23 10.72
CA GLU A 251 15.11 -23.94 9.54
C GLU A 251 16.24 -23.08 8.99
N THR A 252 17.47 -23.60 9.07
CA THR A 252 18.58 -23.09 8.26
C THR A 252 17.97 -22.88 6.89
N PRO A 253 17.88 -21.63 6.40
CA PRO A 253 17.03 -21.26 5.29
C PRO A 253 17.23 -22.32 4.25
N ALA A 254 16.17 -23.10 3.98
CA ALA A 254 16.29 -24.30 3.18
C ALA A 254 17.11 -23.87 1.97
N THR A 255 18.19 -24.57 1.66
CA THR A 255 19.20 -24.15 0.66
C THR A 255 18.59 -23.93 -0.74
N ARG A 256 17.27 -24.14 -0.87
CA ARG A 256 16.38 -23.93 -2.00
C ARG A 256 15.63 -22.59 -2.01
N CYS A 257 15.59 -21.78 -0.93
CA CYS A 257 15.07 -20.41 -0.99
C CYS A 257 16.02 -19.56 -1.87
N HIS A 258 15.81 -19.53 -3.18
CA HIS A 258 16.61 -18.71 -4.10
C HIS A 258 16.24 -17.21 -4.04
N VAL A 259 15.19 -16.87 -3.30
CA VAL A 259 14.78 -15.49 -3.02
C VAL A 259 15.46 -14.98 -1.73
N PRO A 260 15.93 -13.72 -1.72
CA PRO A 260 16.78 -13.19 -0.64
C PRO A 260 16.09 -13.05 0.72
N ALA A 261 14.76 -13.12 0.79
CA ALA A 261 14.00 -13.13 2.03
C ALA A 261 12.71 -13.98 1.87
N PRO A 262 12.34 -14.80 2.87
CA PRO A 262 11.07 -15.52 2.87
C PRO A 262 9.90 -14.54 3.02
N ARG A 263 8.72 -14.93 2.50
CA ARG A 263 7.47 -14.29 2.90
C ARG A 263 7.08 -14.83 4.27
N ILE A 264 6.61 -13.96 5.14
CA ILE A 264 6.11 -14.35 6.46
C ILE A 264 4.61 -14.16 6.48
N PHE A 265 3.86 -15.19 6.84
CA PHE A 265 2.43 -15.09 7.09
C PHE A 265 2.17 -15.20 8.59
N VAL A 266 1.45 -14.24 9.15
CA VAL A 266 0.94 -14.31 10.52
C VAL A 266 -0.55 -14.56 10.42
N VAL A 267 -0.97 -15.76 10.82
CA VAL A 267 -2.38 -16.16 10.88
C VAL A 267 -2.86 -15.98 12.30
N THR A 268 -3.88 -15.14 12.51
CA THR A 268 -4.56 -15.01 13.80
C THR A 268 -5.86 -15.79 13.73
N LEU A 269 -6.06 -16.78 14.59
CA LEU A 269 -7.32 -17.50 14.74
C LEU A 269 -8.05 -17.01 15.98
N HIS A 270 -9.34 -16.74 15.85
CA HIS A 270 -10.17 -16.26 16.94
C HIS A 270 -11.09 -17.37 17.44
N THR A 271 -11.15 -17.55 18.75
CA THR A 271 -12.16 -18.34 19.45
C THR A 271 -13.13 -17.39 20.16
N ALA A 272 -14.15 -17.94 20.82
CA ALA A 272 -15.11 -17.12 21.58
C ALA A 272 -14.47 -16.28 22.70
N THR A 273 -13.30 -16.68 23.20
CA THR A 273 -12.67 -16.08 24.39
C THR A 273 -11.21 -15.69 24.21
N SER A 274 -10.57 -16.09 23.11
CA SER A 274 -9.13 -15.88 22.92
C SER A 274 -8.77 -15.75 21.45
N SER A 275 -7.58 -15.21 21.17
CA SER A 275 -6.99 -15.20 19.84
C SER A 275 -5.63 -15.88 19.89
N TRP A 276 -5.30 -16.61 18.84
CA TRP A 276 -4.08 -17.39 18.73
C TRP A 276 -3.35 -17.01 17.46
N ARG A 277 -2.05 -16.70 17.56
CA ARG A 277 -1.22 -16.29 16.42
C ARG A 277 -0.26 -17.39 16.01
N LEU A 278 -0.22 -17.67 14.73
CA LEU A 278 0.74 -18.56 14.09
C LEU A 278 1.57 -17.77 13.10
N ARG A 279 2.89 -17.84 13.25
CA ARG A 279 3.84 -17.24 12.31
C ARG A 279 4.43 -18.34 11.41
N ILE A 280 4.31 -18.16 10.11
CA ILE A 280 4.67 -19.15 9.09
C ILE A 280 5.68 -18.49 8.16
N SER A 281 6.87 -19.06 8.07
CA SER A 281 7.85 -18.67 7.05
C SER A 281 7.61 -19.47 5.78
N TYR A 282 7.42 -18.80 4.65
CA TYR A 282 7.11 -19.42 3.37
C TYR A 282 8.20 -19.14 2.34
N CYS A 283 8.79 -20.23 1.84
CA CYS A 283 9.64 -20.30 0.65
C CYS A 283 9.22 -21.51 -0.20
N GLY A 284 8.79 -21.33 -1.45
CA GLY A 284 8.76 -22.43 -2.43
C GLY A 284 7.43 -22.70 -3.14
N ASP A 285 7.32 -23.88 -3.76
CA ASP A 285 6.20 -24.32 -4.59
C ASP A 285 4.94 -24.66 -3.78
N HIS A 286 3.78 -24.40 -4.38
CA HIS A 286 2.47 -24.34 -3.72
C HIS A 286 1.94 -25.70 -3.23
N GLY A 287 2.24 -26.08 -1.99
CA GLY A 287 1.45 -27.07 -1.26
C GLY A 287 0.06 -26.55 -0.84
N SER A 288 -0.75 -27.39 -0.21
CA SER A 288 -2.12 -27.05 0.23
C SER A 288 -2.19 -25.90 1.24
N LEU A 289 -1.17 -25.72 2.09
CA LEU A 289 -1.06 -24.56 2.97
C LEU A 289 -0.83 -23.27 2.17
N GLY A 290 0.00 -23.36 1.11
CA GLY A 290 0.29 -22.24 0.22
C GLY A 290 -0.94 -21.80 -0.56
N SER A 291 -1.80 -22.72 -1.00
CA SER A 291 -3.02 -22.36 -1.73
C SER A 291 -4.08 -21.66 -0.88
N LEU A 292 -4.04 -21.80 0.46
CA LEU A 292 -4.88 -21.05 1.38
C LEU A 292 -4.30 -19.67 1.68
N LEU A 293 -3.00 -19.61 1.99
CA LEU A 293 -2.30 -18.36 2.32
C LEU A 293 -2.13 -17.43 1.11
N LEU A 294 -2.14 -17.98 -0.11
CA LEU A 294 -2.02 -17.25 -1.37
C LEU A 294 -3.39 -17.17 -2.07
N GLN A 295 -4.40 -16.64 -1.39
CA GLN A 295 -5.67 -16.25 -2.01
C GLN A 295 -5.87 -14.74 -1.94
N GLY A 296 -6.66 -14.19 -2.88
CA GLY A 296 -7.00 -12.78 -2.91
C GLY A 296 -5.75 -11.88 -2.85
N PRO A 297 -5.64 -10.97 -1.85
CA PRO A 297 -4.57 -9.96 -1.82
C PRO A 297 -3.17 -10.54 -1.68
N HIS A 298 -3.07 -11.80 -1.26
CA HIS A 298 -1.83 -12.54 -1.08
C HIS A 298 -1.35 -13.25 -2.36
N ARG A 299 -2.20 -13.31 -3.39
CA ARG A 299 -1.90 -13.93 -4.70
C ARG A 299 -1.81 -12.90 -5.81
N GLN A 300 -0.88 -11.98 -5.68
CA GLN A 300 -0.59 -11.05 -6.77
C GLN A 300 0.02 -11.80 -7.95
N SER A 301 -0.55 -11.62 -9.13
CA SER A 301 0.10 -12.03 -10.37
C SER A 301 1.39 -11.21 -10.55
N GLN A 302 2.48 -11.86 -10.95
CA GLN A 302 3.71 -11.14 -11.25
C GLN A 302 3.69 -10.65 -12.70
N PRO A 303 4.35 -9.53 -13.02
CA PRO A 303 4.53 -9.11 -14.41
C PRO A 303 5.30 -10.15 -15.25
N GLY A 304 6.11 -11.01 -14.62
CA GLY A 304 6.73 -12.16 -15.30
C GLY A 304 5.72 -13.22 -15.78
N ASP A 305 4.54 -13.26 -15.16
CA ASP A 305 3.41 -14.11 -15.54
C ASP A 305 2.49 -13.40 -16.57
N ILE A 306 2.72 -12.11 -16.82
CA ILE A 306 1.86 -11.25 -17.63
C ILE A 306 2.69 -10.57 -18.74
N ILE A 307 2.67 -11.25 -19.88
CA ILE A 307 3.09 -10.91 -21.26
C ILE A 307 3.55 -9.46 -21.54
N LEU A 308 4.65 -9.40 -22.33
CA LEU A 308 5.21 -8.31 -23.16
C LEU A 308 4.29 -7.10 -23.41
N ALA A 309 4.84 -5.89 -23.24
CA ALA A 309 4.15 -4.63 -23.49
C ALA A 309 3.48 -4.56 -24.89
N PRO A 310 2.24 -4.03 -24.99
CA PRO A 310 1.56 -3.89 -26.27
C PRO A 310 2.26 -2.89 -27.19
N ALA A 311 2.19 -3.13 -28.50
CA ALA A 311 2.68 -2.20 -29.52
C ALA A 311 1.89 -0.86 -29.46
N GLY A 312 2.58 0.28 -29.59
CA GLY A 312 1.97 1.61 -29.56
C GLY A 312 2.05 2.36 -28.21
N ALA A 313 2.69 1.75 -27.21
CA ALA A 313 3.06 2.36 -25.94
C ALA A 313 3.87 3.67 -26.09
N THR A 314 3.47 4.76 -25.41
CA THR A 314 4.32 5.95 -25.27
C THR A 314 5.35 5.72 -24.16
N PRO A 315 6.66 5.88 -24.42
CA PRO A 315 7.70 5.66 -23.43
C PRO A 315 7.54 6.57 -22.22
N SER A 316 7.75 6.04 -21.00
CA SER A 316 7.89 6.90 -19.82
C SER A 316 9.10 7.84 -19.98
N PRO A 317 8.95 9.16 -19.75
CA PRO A 317 10.11 10.02 -19.52
C PRO A 317 10.83 9.48 -18.27
N ARG A 318 12.12 9.20 -18.41
CA ARG A 318 12.97 8.79 -17.29
C ARG A 318 13.52 10.02 -16.58
#